data_AF-W0IZX9-F1
#
_entry.id   AF-W0IZX9-F1
#
_cell.length_a   1.000
_cell.length_b   1.000
_cell.length_c   1.000
_cell.angle_alpha   90.00
_cell.angle_beta   90.00
_cell.angle_gamma   90.00
#
_symmetry.space_group_name_H-M   'P 1'
#
loop_
_entity.id
_entity.type
_entity.pdbx_description
1 polymer ?
#
loop_
_entity_poly.entity_id
_entity_poly.type
_entity_poly.pdbx_seq_one_letter_code
_entity_poly.pdbx_strand_id
1 'polypeptide(L)'
;MMPGFPLLSNHLPRMKFVLPPRRPMSSFPPKNAPSRHGGHPRSGRGQHGAGFTLVELLAVIAIIGILSAILIPVVGIARKSAHQARCLSNLKDLGNAFFLYHAENRELFPRARDADGKTWDTAIGFSPETGTVLHCPLDTDERSPGPGIAPRSYSMNDQLMENLDNPQRGINFPIIPNPVKTVLLSEWFANGNIVGRSDYAWNITPDKVFDSMPYVHGGGSSCHILWMDGHVSLVRKSKLTLEDFLFD
;
A
#
# COMPACT_ATOMS: atom_id res chain seq x y z
N MET A 1 -54.80 27.36 -9.11
CA MET A 1 -53.92 28.52 -8.90
C MET A 1 -52.91 28.13 -7.82
N MET A 2 -51.65 27.93 -8.22
CA MET A 2 -50.51 27.60 -7.35
C MET A 2 -49.40 28.59 -7.71
N PRO A 3 -48.70 29.22 -6.75
CA PRO A 3 -47.65 30.18 -7.06
C PRO A 3 -46.35 29.47 -7.43
N GLY A 4 -45.66 29.99 -8.44
CA GLY A 4 -44.42 29.44 -9.00
C GLY A 4 -43.18 29.69 -8.14
N PHE A 5 -42.30 28.70 -8.11
CA PHE A 5 -40.94 28.80 -7.57
C PHE A 5 -39.97 29.34 -8.64
N PRO A 6 -39.10 30.32 -8.33
CA PRO A 6 -38.09 30.79 -9.27
C PRO A 6 -36.84 29.89 -9.27
N LEU A 7 -36.36 29.57 -10.46
CA LEU A 7 -35.10 28.87 -10.72
C LEU A 7 -33.92 29.82 -10.47
N LEU A 8 -33.05 29.45 -9.51
CA LEU A 8 -31.75 30.11 -9.29
C LEU A 8 -30.73 29.59 -10.31
N SER A 9 -30.30 30.50 -11.19
CA SER A 9 -29.20 30.30 -12.15
C SER A 9 -27.86 30.27 -11.42
N ASN A 10 -27.18 29.12 -11.45
CA ASN A 10 -25.80 28.97 -10.98
C ASN A 10 -24.83 29.48 -12.05
N HIS A 11 -24.42 30.75 -11.94
CA HIS A 11 -23.24 31.26 -12.62
C HIS A 11 -21.97 30.94 -11.80
N LEU A 12 -21.27 29.88 -12.18
CA LEU A 12 -19.88 29.66 -11.75
C LEU A 12 -18.93 30.50 -12.62
N PRO A 13 -18.01 31.28 -12.04
CA PRO A 13 -17.02 32.02 -12.80
C PRO A 13 -15.94 31.07 -13.37
N ARG A 14 -15.73 31.12 -14.68
CA ARG A 14 -14.60 30.44 -15.36
C ARG A 14 -13.28 31.05 -14.90
N MET A 15 -12.51 30.33 -14.09
CA MET A 15 -11.09 30.63 -13.87
C MET A 15 -10.33 30.45 -15.19
N LYS A 16 -9.83 31.57 -15.74
CA LYS A 16 -8.91 31.57 -16.87
C LYS A 16 -7.54 31.13 -16.38
N PHE A 17 -7.12 29.93 -16.76
CA PHE A 17 -5.76 29.45 -16.57
C PHE A 17 -4.82 30.28 -17.48
N VAL A 18 -4.05 31.19 -16.90
CA VAL A 18 -3.00 31.94 -17.60
C VAL A 18 -1.77 31.04 -17.66
N LEU A 19 -1.50 30.47 -18.84
CA LEU A 19 -0.27 29.73 -19.09
C LEU A 19 0.94 30.67 -19.01
N PRO A 20 2.05 30.27 -18.36
CA PRO A 20 3.28 31.06 -18.35
C PRO A 20 3.88 31.17 -19.76
N PRO A 21 4.61 32.27 -20.07
CA PRO A 21 5.20 32.46 -21.40
C PRO A 21 6.27 31.41 -21.69
N ARG A 22 6.18 30.79 -22.87
CA ARG A 22 7.23 29.89 -23.39
C ARG A 22 8.52 30.69 -23.56
N ARG A 23 9.60 30.30 -22.86
CA ARG A 23 10.94 30.85 -23.11
C ARG A 23 11.37 30.49 -24.54
N PRO A 24 11.92 31.42 -25.33
CA PRO A 24 12.53 31.09 -26.61
C PRO A 24 13.77 30.22 -26.39
N MET A 25 13.89 29.12 -27.14
CA MET A 25 15.12 28.34 -27.26
C MET A 25 16.21 29.27 -27.80
N SER A 26 17.27 29.48 -27.01
CA SER A 26 18.50 30.08 -27.52
C SER A 26 19.12 29.16 -28.56
N SER A 27 19.25 29.66 -29.78
CA SER A 27 19.99 29.05 -30.86
C SER A 27 21.44 28.78 -30.44
N PHE A 28 21.88 27.53 -30.55
CA PHE A 28 23.29 27.17 -30.46
C PHE A 28 24.05 27.80 -31.65
N PRO A 29 25.19 28.48 -31.44
CA PRO A 29 25.99 28.98 -32.54
C PRO A 29 26.69 27.83 -33.28
N PRO A 30 26.92 27.94 -34.61
CA PRO A 30 27.62 26.93 -35.38
C PRO A 30 29.10 26.88 -34.96
N LYS A 31 29.56 25.70 -34.54
CA LYS A 31 30.98 25.40 -34.44
C LYS A 31 31.54 25.23 -35.84
N ASN A 32 32.20 26.26 -36.37
CA ASN A 32 33.16 26.12 -37.47
C ASN A 32 34.13 27.29 -37.46
N ALA A 33 35.35 27.04 -36.98
CA ALA A 33 36.54 27.81 -37.33
C ALA A 33 37.66 26.81 -37.67
N PRO A 34 38.20 26.80 -38.90
CA PRO A 34 39.42 26.08 -39.18
C PRO A 34 40.60 26.98 -38.82
N SER A 35 41.56 26.45 -38.07
CA SER A 35 42.86 27.11 -37.91
C SER A 35 43.97 26.07 -37.98
N ARG A 36 44.93 26.41 -38.84
CA ARG A 36 45.93 25.59 -39.48
C ARG A 36 47.13 25.29 -38.57
N HIS A 37 47.74 24.15 -38.85
CA HIS A 37 49.18 23.83 -38.82
C HIS A 37 50.03 24.19 -37.59
N GLY A 38 50.49 23.12 -36.92
CA GLY A 38 51.73 23.09 -36.15
C GLY A 38 52.18 21.64 -36.00
N GLY A 39 53.02 21.17 -36.93
CA GLY A 39 53.60 19.83 -36.89
C GLY A 39 54.64 19.71 -35.77
N HIS A 40 54.45 18.73 -34.90
CA HIS A 40 55.51 18.17 -34.06
C HIS A 40 55.41 16.64 -34.10
N PRO A 41 56.41 15.91 -34.63
CA PRO A 41 56.48 14.48 -34.47
C PRO A 41 56.97 14.19 -33.05
N ARG A 42 56.06 14.07 -32.09
CA ARG A 42 56.38 13.44 -30.81
C ARG A 42 56.41 11.93 -31.03
N SER A 43 57.63 11.45 -31.23
CA SER A 43 58.13 10.13 -30.84
C SER A 43 57.05 9.27 -30.17
N GLY A 44 56.51 8.31 -30.93
CA GLY A 44 55.64 7.26 -30.42
C GLY A 44 56.43 6.40 -29.45
N ARG A 45 56.44 6.79 -28.17
CA ARG A 45 56.69 5.88 -27.07
C ARG A 45 55.48 4.95 -27.07
N GLY A 46 55.66 3.73 -27.58
CA GLY A 46 54.64 2.71 -27.61
C GLY A 46 53.96 2.67 -26.25
N GLN A 47 52.68 3.04 -26.21
CA GLN A 47 51.83 2.63 -25.12
C GLN A 47 51.77 1.11 -25.26
N HIS A 48 52.65 0.43 -24.53
CA HIS A 48 52.48 -0.99 -24.26
C HIS A 48 51.13 -1.09 -23.57
N GLY A 49 50.07 -1.34 -24.34
CA GLY A 49 48.79 -1.72 -23.80
C GLY A 49 49.05 -2.95 -22.95
N ALA A 50 48.96 -2.79 -21.63
CA ALA A 50 49.02 -3.91 -20.71
C ALA A 50 47.84 -4.81 -21.07
N GLY A 51 48.12 -5.89 -21.80
CA GLY A 51 47.13 -6.91 -22.12
C GLY A 51 46.72 -7.57 -20.82
N PHE A 52 45.42 -7.63 -20.56
CA PHE A 52 44.87 -8.34 -19.41
C PHE A 52 45.28 -9.82 -19.51
N THR A 53 45.94 -10.34 -18.49
CA THR A 53 46.30 -11.76 -18.46
C THR A 53 45.07 -12.60 -18.17
N LEU A 54 45.02 -13.83 -18.69
CA LEU A 54 43.92 -14.77 -18.44
C LEU A 54 43.75 -15.04 -16.93
N VAL A 55 44.85 -15.04 -16.18
CA VAL A 55 44.86 -15.27 -14.73
C VAL A 55 44.20 -14.11 -13.97
N GLU A 56 44.46 -12.86 -14.36
CA GLU A 56 43.81 -11.69 -13.76
C GLU A 56 42.29 -11.73 -13.98
N LEU A 57 41.83 -12.14 -15.17
CA LEU A 57 40.39 -12.25 -15.45
C LEU A 57 39.75 -13.40 -14.67
N LEU A 58 40.44 -14.54 -14.61
CA LEU A 58 39.99 -15.72 -13.90
C LEU A 58 39.85 -15.46 -12.39
N ALA A 59 40.80 -14.75 -11.78
CA ALA A 59 40.75 -14.42 -10.37
C ALA A 59 39.56 -13.50 -10.03
N VAL A 60 39.26 -12.52 -10.89
CA VAL A 60 38.13 -11.60 -10.69
C VAL A 60 36.79 -12.32 -10.75
N ILE A 61 36.58 -13.16 -11.76
CA ILE A 61 35.33 -13.91 -11.86
C ILE A 61 35.18 -14.92 -10.71
N ALA A 62 36.29 -15.50 -10.22
CA ALA A 62 36.27 -16.38 -9.06
C ALA A 62 35.81 -15.63 -7.80
N ILE A 63 36.36 -14.43 -7.55
CA ILE A 63 35.97 -13.61 -6.40
C ILE A 63 34.51 -13.15 -6.53
N ILE A 64 34.07 -12.67 -7.70
CA ILE A 64 32.66 -12.29 -7.94
C ILE A 64 31.74 -13.49 -7.71
N GLY A 65 32.14 -14.69 -8.15
CA GLY A 65 31.40 -15.92 -7.94
C GLY A 65 31.22 -16.26 -6.46
N ILE A 66 32.29 -16.18 -5.67
CA ILE A 66 32.25 -16.42 -4.21
C ILE A 66 31.36 -15.39 -3.52
N LEU A 67 31.51 -14.10 -3.84
CA LEU A 67 30.71 -13.04 -3.24
C LEU A 67 29.22 -13.18 -3.59
N SER A 68 28.92 -13.46 -4.87
CA SER A 68 27.54 -13.61 -5.35
C SER A 68 26.87 -14.84 -4.75
N ALA A 69 27.60 -15.95 -4.56
CA ALA A 69 27.08 -17.17 -3.93
C ALA A 69 26.57 -16.93 -2.49
N ILE A 70 27.24 -16.05 -1.74
CA ILE A 70 26.82 -15.67 -0.38
C ILE A 70 25.69 -14.62 -0.43
N LEU A 71 25.75 -13.68 -1.37
CA LEU A 71 24.82 -12.55 -1.42
C LEU A 71 23.39 -12.96 -1.82
N ILE A 72 23.23 -13.87 -2.78
CA ILE A 72 21.91 -14.27 -3.30
C ILE A 72 20.95 -14.77 -2.20
N PRO A 73 21.30 -15.75 -1.33
CA PRO A 73 20.38 -16.21 -0.29
C PRO A 73 20.07 -15.14 0.76
N VAL A 74 21.06 -14.31 1.10
CA VAL A 74 20.92 -13.24 2.10
C VAL A 74 19.96 -12.16 1.62
N VAL A 75 20.05 -11.75 0.36
CA VAL A 75 19.16 -10.74 -0.22
C VAL A 75 17.70 -11.20 -0.22
N GLY A 76 17.44 -12.50 -0.45
CA GLY A 76 16.08 -13.05 -0.39
C GLY A 76 15.44 -12.90 1.00
N ILE A 77 16.19 -13.22 2.06
CA ILE A 77 15.73 -13.09 3.45
C ILE A 77 15.52 -11.60 3.80
N ALA A 78 16.46 -10.74 3.41
CA ALA A 78 16.36 -9.30 3.65
C ALA A 78 15.12 -8.70 2.96
N ARG A 79 14.85 -9.07 1.70
CA ARG A 79 13.66 -8.64 0.96
C ARG A 79 12.37 -9.10 1.66
N LYS A 80 12.31 -10.36 2.10
CA LYS A 80 11.15 -10.87 2.85
C LYS A 80 10.91 -10.05 4.11
N SER A 81 11.96 -9.81 4.91
CA SER A 81 11.86 -8.99 6.12
C SER A 81 11.39 -7.55 5.82
N ALA A 82 11.90 -6.93 4.75
CA ALA A 82 11.46 -5.61 4.31
C ALA A 82 9.97 -5.60 3.90
N HIS A 83 9.49 -6.63 3.21
CA HIS A 83 8.08 -6.77 2.89
C HIS A 83 7.21 -6.98 4.13
N GLN A 84 7.67 -7.76 5.12
CA GLN A 84 6.97 -7.89 6.41
C GLN A 84 6.84 -6.55 7.13
N ALA A 85 7.95 -5.80 7.21
CA ALA A 85 7.96 -4.46 7.80
C ALA A 85 7.02 -3.50 7.04
N ARG A 86 6.92 -3.65 5.71
CA ARG A 86 5.99 -2.86 4.90
C ARG A 86 4.53 -3.22 5.19
N CYS A 87 4.19 -4.51 5.30
CA CYS A 87 2.80 -4.90 5.63
C CYS A 87 2.39 -4.40 7.02
N LEU A 88 3.30 -4.41 8.00
CA LEU A 88 3.10 -3.80 9.32
C LEU A 88 2.91 -2.27 9.22
N SER A 89 3.76 -1.59 8.45
CA SER A 89 3.67 -0.13 8.27
C SER A 89 2.37 0.28 7.60
N ASN A 90 1.94 -0.45 6.57
CA ASN A 90 0.66 -0.24 5.91
C ASN A 90 -0.51 -0.33 6.89
N LEU A 91 -0.55 -1.36 7.77
CA LEU A 91 -1.59 -1.45 8.81
C LEU A 91 -1.57 -0.27 9.78
N LYS A 92 -0.37 0.23 10.12
CA LYS A 92 -0.25 1.41 10.98
C LYS A 92 -0.78 2.66 10.29
N ASP A 93 -0.47 2.85 9.01
CA ASP A 93 -0.97 3.96 8.20
C ASP A 93 -2.50 3.90 8.05
N LEU A 94 -3.04 2.70 7.83
CA LEU A 94 -4.49 2.47 7.81
C LEU A 94 -5.12 2.78 9.17
N GLY A 95 -4.53 2.31 10.27
CA GLY A 95 -4.99 2.64 11.62
C GLY A 95 -5.04 4.15 11.85
N ASN A 96 -3.99 4.88 11.48
CA ASN A 96 -4.00 6.35 11.56
C ASN A 96 -5.16 6.96 10.77
N ALA A 97 -5.42 6.48 9.56
CA ALA A 97 -6.55 6.92 8.74
C ALA A 97 -7.92 6.61 9.38
N PHE A 98 -8.07 5.46 10.05
CA PHE A 98 -9.27 5.13 10.83
C PHE A 98 -9.47 6.10 12.00
N PHE A 99 -8.41 6.44 12.76
CA PHE A 99 -8.53 7.37 13.87
C PHE A 99 -8.77 8.81 13.42
N LEU A 100 -8.17 9.23 12.31
CA LEU A 100 -8.46 10.52 11.67
C LEU A 100 -9.94 10.59 11.27
N TYR A 101 -10.44 9.55 10.59
CA TYR A 101 -11.86 9.45 10.24
C TYR A 101 -12.76 9.51 11.48
N HIS A 102 -12.44 8.73 12.51
CA HIS A 102 -13.18 8.73 13.77
C HIS A 102 -13.25 10.13 14.40
N ALA A 103 -12.13 10.85 14.44
CA ALA A 103 -12.07 12.21 14.98
C ALA A 103 -12.93 13.21 14.18
N GLU A 104 -12.99 13.06 12.85
CA GLU A 104 -13.77 13.94 11.97
C GLU A 104 -15.25 13.54 11.86
N ASN A 105 -15.59 12.29 12.14
CA ASN A 105 -16.91 11.70 11.92
C ASN A 105 -17.66 11.37 13.22
N ARG A 106 -17.76 12.35 14.12
CA ARG A 106 -18.54 12.26 15.38
C ARG A 106 -18.14 11.06 16.26
N GLU A 107 -16.85 10.74 16.32
CA GLU A 107 -16.33 9.60 17.08
C GLU A 107 -16.91 8.26 16.61
N LEU A 108 -17.19 8.14 15.31
CA LEU A 108 -17.66 6.91 14.70
C LEU A 108 -16.62 6.37 13.74
N PHE A 109 -16.18 5.14 13.96
CA PHE A 109 -15.39 4.41 12.97
C PHE A 109 -16.22 4.12 11.70
N PRO A 110 -15.56 4.00 10.53
CA PRO A 110 -16.25 3.73 9.28
C PRO A 110 -16.87 2.32 9.29
N ARG A 111 -17.91 2.14 8.48
CA ARG A 111 -18.54 0.84 8.26
C ARG A 111 -17.81 0.02 7.20
N ALA A 112 -17.93 -1.31 7.27
CA ALA A 112 -17.55 -2.25 6.20
C ALA A 112 -18.07 -1.77 4.87
N ARG A 113 -19.39 -1.58 4.84
CA ARG A 113 -20.14 -0.95 3.78
C ARG A 113 -21.30 -0.17 4.38
N ASP A 114 -21.50 1.05 3.91
CA ASP A 114 -22.67 1.86 4.29
C ASP A 114 -23.89 1.58 3.39
N ALA A 115 -24.98 2.29 3.65
CA ALA A 115 -26.24 2.14 2.91
C ALA A 115 -26.11 2.54 1.43
N ASP A 116 -25.14 3.39 1.10
CA ASP A 116 -24.86 3.85 -0.27
C ASP A 116 -23.87 2.93 -1.00
N GLY A 117 -23.40 1.86 -0.34
CA GLY A 117 -22.45 0.90 -0.90
C GLY A 117 -20.99 1.33 -0.78
N LYS A 118 -20.70 2.43 -0.08
CA LYS A 118 -19.33 2.90 0.16
C LYS A 118 -18.67 2.05 1.23
N THR A 119 -17.47 1.59 0.94
CA THR A 119 -16.70 0.70 1.80
C THR A 119 -15.76 1.47 2.74
N TRP A 120 -15.27 0.84 3.82
CA TRP A 120 -14.46 1.55 4.83
C TRP A 120 -13.20 2.20 4.27
N ASP A 121 -12.54 1.57 3.30
CA ASP A 121 -11.33 2.06 2.66
C ASP A 121 -11.61 3.32 1.85
N THR A 122 -12.75 3.35 1.16
CA THR A 122 -13.27 4.57 0.52
C THR A 122 -13.68 5.62 1.54
N ALA A 123 -14.20 5.21 2.71
CA ALA A 123 -14.60 6.12 3.79
C ALA A 123 -13.41 6.89 4.37
N ILE A 124 -12.27 6.21 4.56
CA ILE A 124 -11.03 6.82 5.04
C ILE A 124 -10.17 7.46 3.93
N GLY A 125 -10.68 7.54 2.70
CA GLY A 125 -10.09 8.33 1.61
C GLY A 125 -9.24 7.57 0.59
N PHE A 126 -9.26 6.24 0.58
CA PHE A 126 -8.56 5.45 -0.43
C PHE A 126 -9.44 5.13 -1.64
N SER A 127 -8.84 5.16 -2.83
CA SER A 127 -9.45 4.78 -4.10
C SER A 127 -8.61 3.70 -4.78
N PRO A 128 -9.07 3.06 -5.86
CA PRO A 128 -8.24 2.12 -6.62
C PRO A 128 -6.91 2.73 -7.12
N GLU A 129 -6.86 4.05 -7.32
CA GLU A 129 -5.66 4.78 -7.77
C GLU A 129 -4.71 5.14 -6.61
N THR A 130 -5.25 5.39 -5.42
CA THR A 130 -4.46 5.79 -4.22
C THR A 130 -4.24 4.65 -3.23
N GLY A 131 -4.88 3.50 -3.45
CA GLY A 131 -4.93 2.34 -2.55
C GLY A 131 -3.69 1.47 -2.50
N THR A 132 -2.51 1.97 -2.87
CA THR A 132 -1.25 1.18 -2.79
C THR A 132 -0.96 0.68 -1.37
N VAL A 133 -1.37 1.45 -0.34
CA VAL A 133 -1.26 1.06 1.07
C VAL A 133 -2.22 -0.08 1.45
N LEU A 134 -3.28 -0.30 0.68
CA LEU A 134 -4.25 -1.39 0.90
C LEU A 134 -3.71 -2.75 0.43
N HIS A 135 -2.55 -2.79 -0.22
CA HIS A 135 -1.93 -4.02 -0.70
C HIS A 135 -0.67 -4.37 0.12
N CYS A 136 -0.62 -5.60 0.61
CA CYS A 136 0.56 -6.15 1.29
C CYS A 136 1.51 -6.75 0.23
N PRO A 137 2.80 -6.37 0.17
CA PRO A 137 3.73 -6.94 -0.80
C PRO A 137 4.02 -8.44 -0.67
N LEU A 138 3.56 -9.10 0.40
CA LEU A 138 3.65 -10.57 0.55
C LEU A 138 2.39 -11.29 0.05
N ASP A 139 1.39 -10.53 -0.37
CA ASP A 139 0.17 -11.07 -0.94
C ASP A 139 0.44 -11.47 -2.40
N THR A 140 0.55 -12.78 -2.62
CA THR A 140 0.87 -13.37 -3.92
C THR A 140 -0.36 -13.81 -4.71
N ASP A 141 -1.57 -13.60 -4.18
CA ASP A 141 -2.77 -14.05 -4.85
C ASP A 141 -3.00 -13.23 -6.12
N GLU A 142 -3.02 -13.92 -7.25
CA GLU A 142 -3.36 -13.34 -8.54
C GLU A 142 -4.87 -13.08 -8.58
N ARG A 143 -5.27 -11.92 -8.09
CA ARG A 143 -6.64 -11.44 -8.21
C ARG A 143 -6.79 -10.92 -9.64
N SER A 144 -7.93 -11.22 -10.27
CA SER A 144 -8.35 -10.59 -11.53
C SER A 144 -9.31 -9.44 -11.21
N PRO A 145 -8.81 -8.31 -10.66
CA PRO A 145 -9.64 -7.13 -10.57
C PRO A 145 -9.88 -6.70 -12.03
N GLY A 146 -11.13 -6.36 -12.37
CA GLY A 146 -11.39 -5.77 -13.69
C GLY A 146 -10.49 -4.55 -13.97
N PRO A 147 -10.48 -4.02 -15.19
CA PRO A 147 -9.63 -2.87 -15.53
C PRO A 147 -9.78 -1.71 -14.52
N GLY A 148 -8.66 -1.19 -14.01
CA GLY A 148 -8.63 -0.01 -13.12
C GLY A 148 -8.90 -0.31 -11.64
N ILE A 149 -8.80 -1.57 -11.22
CA ILE A 149 -9.13 -1.98 -9.86
C ILE A 149 -7.87 -2.60 -9.21
N ALA A 150 -7.49 -2.12 -8.03
CA ALA A 150 -6.36 -2.66 -7.27
C ALA A 150 -6.80 -3.81 -6.36
N PRO A 151 -5.94 -4.84 -6.14
CA PRO A 151 -6.18 -5.84 -5.11
C PRO A 151 -6.06 -5.21 -3.71
N ARG A 152 -6.76 -5.80 -2.75
CA ARG A 152 -6.75 -5.39 -1.36
C ARG A 152 -6.37 -6.58 -0.47
N SER A 153 -5.50 -6.33 0.50
CA SER A 153 -4.86 -7.35 1.34
C SER A 153 -5.25 -7.26 2.81
N TYR A 154 -6.10 -6.30 3.18
CA TYR A 154 -6.51 -6.06 4.57
C TYR A 154 -8.04 -6.10 4.67
N SER A 155 -8.54 -6.59 5.80
CA SER A 155 -9.98 -6.65 6.11
C SER A 155 -10.25 -6.08 7.48
N MET A 156 -11.45 -5.53 7.67
CA MET A 156 -11.87 -5.04 8.97
C MET A 156 -12.66 -6.08 9.74
N ASN A 157 -12.56 -6.06 11.06
CA ASN A 157 -13.45 -6.84 11.90
C ASN A 157 -14.89 -6.31 11.75
N ASP A 158 -15.84 -7.18 11.45
CA ASP A 158 -17.21 -6.78 11.13
C ASP A 158 -18.20 -6.88 12.28
N GLN A 159 -17.87 -7.65 13.31
CA GLN A 159 -18.65 -7.83 14.55
C GLN A 159 -18.72 -6.55 15.36
N LEU A 160 -17.66 -5.77 15.21
CA LEU A 160 -17.61 -4.38 15.59
C LEU A 160 -18.88 -3.62 15.09
N MET A 161 -19.47 -3.97 13.94
CA MET A 161 -20.50 -3.17 13.26
C MET A 161 -21.91 -3.77 13.25
N GLU A 162 -22.12 -4.91 13.91
CA GLU A 162 -23.32 -5.73 13.73
C GLU A 162 -24.49 -5.33 14.65
N ASN A 163 -24.85 -4.05 14.67
CA ASN A 163 -26.22 -3.68 15.04
C ASN A 163 -27.09 -3.67 13.77
N LEU A 164 -27.48 -4.87 13.33
CA LEU A 164 -28.28 -5.13 12.12
C LEU A 164 -29.60 -4.34 12.08
N ASP A 165 -30.11 -3.92 13.24
CA ASP A 165 -31.40 -3.23 13.37
C ASP A 165 -31.31 -1.69 13.27
N ASN A 166 -30.11 -1.10 13.19
CA ASN A 166 -29.98 0.36 13.12
C ASN A 166 -29.01 0.84 12.03
N PRO A 167 -29.53 1.27 10.85
CA PRO A 167 -28.73 1.75 9.73
C PRO A 167 -27.99 3.08 9.99
N GLN A 168 -27.98 3.62 11.22
CA GLN A 168 -27.36 4.92 11.57
C GLN A 168 -26.17 4.85 12.56
N ARG A 169 -25.80 3.68 13.09
CA ARG A 169 -24.65 3.58 14.02
C ARG A 169 -23.35 3.13 13.33
N GLY A 170 -22.31 3.95 13.42
CA GLY A 170 -20.93 3.47 13.45
C GLY A 170 -20.56 3.14 14.89
N ILE A 171 -19.34 2.71 15.14
CA ILE A 171 -18.88 2.30 16.47
C ILE A 171 -18.18 3.47 17.11
N ASN A 172 -18.55 3.76 18.36
CA ASN A 172 -17.80 4.69 19.18
C ASN A 172 -16.80 3.94 20.06
N PHE A 173 -15.58 4.46 20.20
CA PHE A 173 -14.53 3.82 20.99
C PHE A 173 -14.95 3.40 22.43
N PRO A 174 -15.72 4.20 23.21
CA PRO A 174 -16.07 3.89 24.60
C PRO A 174 -16.95 2.66 24.79
N ILE A 175 -17.63 2.17 23.75
CA ILE A 175 -18.46 0.97 23.90
C ILE A 175 -17.62 -0.32 23.89
N ILE A 176 -16.36 -0.25 23.47
CA ILE A 176 -15.45 -1.40 23.33
C ILE A 176 -14.85 -1.72 24.70
N PRO A 177 -15.17 -2.88 25.33
CA PRO A 177 -14.75 -3.19 26.69
C PRO A 177 -13.23 -3.32 26.84
N ASN A 178 -12.55 -3.83 25.81
CA ASN A 178 -11.10 -4.05 25.85
C ASN A 178 -10.41 -3.70 24.52
N PRO A 179 -10.21 -2.41 24.21
CA PRO A 179 -9.67 -1.97 22.92
C PRO A 179 -8.25 -2.47 22.65
N VAL A 180 -7.48 -2.84 23.68
CA VAL A 180 -6.13 -3.39 23.51
C VAL A 180 -6.17 -4.86 23.04
N LYS A 181 -7.28 -5.56 23.26
CA LYS A 181 -7.48 -6.95 22.83
C LYS A 181 -8.54 -7.13 21.75
N THR A 182 -9.14 -6.05 21.26
CA THR A 182 -10.13 -6.14 20.18
C THR A 182 -9.46 -5.86 18.84
N VAL A 183 -9.59 -6.77 17.90
CA VAL A 183 -9.08 -6.64 16.53
C VAL A 183 -9.89 -5.60 15.76
N LEU A 184 -9.20 -4.64 15.14
CA LEU A 184 -9.79 -3.65 14.24
C LEU A 184 -9.60 -4.04 12.78
N LEU A 185 -8.34 -4.21 12.35
CA LEU A 185 -7.98 -4.69 11.00
C LEU A 185 -7.03 -5.88 11.10
N SER A 186 -7.05 -6.74 10.10
CA SER A 186 -6.07 -7.78 9.92
C SER A 186 -5.74 -7.99 8.44
N GLU A 187 -4.63 -8.69 8.20
CA GLU A 187 -4.32 -9.20 6.87
C GLU A 187 -5.37 -10.23 6.42
N TRP A 188 -5.92 -10.04 5.22
CA TRP A 188 -6.88 -10.94 4.60
C TRP A 188 -6.68 -11.03 3.09
N PHE A 189 -6.18 -12.17 2.65
CA PHE A 189 -5.86 -12.46 1.27
C PHE A 189 -6.87 -13.48 0.74
N ALA A 190 -8.08 -12.99 0.43
CA ALA A 190 -9.14 -13.81 -0.13
C ALA A 190 -9.38 -13.48 -1.60
N ASN A 191 -9.85 -14.48 -2.35
CA ASN A 191 -10.31 -14.30 -3.72
C ASN A 191 -11.46 -13.27 -3.75
N GLY A 192 -11.34 -12.27 -4.62
CA GLY A 192 -12.32 -11.18 -4.70
C GLY A 192 -12.13 -10.04 -3.68
N ASN A 193 -11.09 -10.08 -2.84
CA ASN A 193 -10.72 -8.95 -1.99
C ASN A 193 -10.10 -7.82 -2.85
N ILE A 194 -10.95 -6.89 -3.24
CA ILE A 194 -10.74 -5.86 -4.26
C ILE A 194 -10.95 -4.48 -3.56
N VAL A 195 -10.66 -3.35 -4.19
CA VAL A 195 -11.09 -2.04 -3.65
C VAL A 195 -12.48 -1.68 -4.20
N GLY A 196 -13.44 -1.35 -3.32
CA GLY A 196 -14.75 -0.77 -3.68
C GLY A 196 -15.83 -1.69 -4.28
N ARG A 197 -15.74 -3.02 -4.12
CA ARG A 197 -16.68 -4.03 -4.67
C ARG A 197 -17.37 -4.98 -3.66
N SER A 198 -16.99 -5.02 -2.37
CA SER A 198 -17.64 -5.86 -1.35
C SER A 198 -17.52 -5.26 0.06
N ASP A 199 -18.06 -5.91 1.08
CA ASP A 199 -18.11 -5.36 2.45
C ASP A 199 -16.73 -5.38 3.14
N TYR A 200 -15.79 -6.18 2.62
CA TYR A 200 -14.40 -6.28 3.06
C TYR A 200 -14.20 -6.32 4.57
N ALA A 201 -15.02 -7.19 5.14
CA ALA A 201 -15.22 -7.36 6.55
C ALA A 201 -15.19 -8.86 6.86
N TRP A 202 -14.73 -9.19 8.06
CA TRP A 202 -14.73 -10.54 8.59
C TRP A 202 -16.10 -10.90 9.13
N ASN A 203 -16.95 -11.59 8.37
CA ASN A 203 -18.15 -12.17 8.96
C ASN A 203 -17.74 -13.31 9.89
N ILE A 204 -17.65 -13.00 11.18
CA ILE A 204 -17.21 -13.92 12.21
C ILE A 204 -18.38 -14.83 12.55
N THR A 205 -18.41 -15.97 11.88
CA THR A 205 -19.10 -17.14 12.44
C THR A 205 -18.10 -17.90 13.33
N PRO A 206 -18.46 -18.25 14.57
CA PRO A 206 -17.56 -18.90 15.55
C PRO A 206 -16.79 -20.12 15.03
N ASP A 207 -17.30 -20.78 13.99
CA ASP A 207 -16.74 -21.97 13.36
C ASP A 207 -15.70 -21.71 12.26
N LYS A 208 -15.55 -20.47 11.72
CA LYS A 208 -14.75 -20.21 10.51
C LYS A 208 -13.70 -19.09 10.60
N VAL A 209 -13.65 -18.35 11.71
CA VAL A 209 -12.73 -17.19 11.87
C VAL A 209 -11.28 -17.57 11.60
N PHE A 210 -10.79 -18.66 12.20
CA PHE A 210 -9.37 -18.99 12.17
C PHE A 210 -8.92 -19.75 10.93
N ASP A 211 -9.82 -20.35 10.18
CA ASP A 211 -9.49 -21.13 8.98
C ASP A 211 -9.60 -20.32 7.70
N SER A 212 -10.31 -19.20 7.74
CA SER A 212 -10.44 -18.26 6.63
C SER A 212 -9.40 -17.13 6.64
N MET A 213 -8.62 -17.01 7.73
CA MET A 213 -7.46 -16.11 7.83
C MET A 213 -6.21 -16.69 7.15
N PRO A 214 -5.65 -16.02 6.11
CA PRO A 214 -4.37 -16.40 5.56
C PRO A 214 -3.24 -15.88 6.46
N TYR A 215 -2.52 -16.82 7.06
CA TYR A 215 -1.38 -16.54 7.94
C TYR A 215 -0.09 -16.42 7.12
N VAL A 216 0.13 -15.30 6.45
CA VAL A 216 1.21 -15.18 5.46
C VAL A 216 2.62 -15.00 6.04
N HIS A 217 2.72 -14.79 7.34
CA HIS A 217 3.99 -14.66 8.05
C HIS A 217 4.35 -15.93 8.80
N GLY A 218 5.63 -16.05 9.18
CA GLY A 218 6.10 -17.20 9.97
C GLY A 218 5.88 -18.55 9.29
N GLY A 219 5.82 -18.56 7.95
CA GLY A 219 5.62 -19.78 7.16
C GLY A 219 4.21 -20.36 7.21
N GLY A 220 3.17 -19.53 7.29
CA GLY A 220 1.80 -20.04 7.38
C GLY A 220 1.19 -19.97 8.79
N SER A 221 1.84 -19.29 9.74
CA SER A 221 1.51 -19.44 11.17
C SER A 221 1.20 -18.14 11.92
N SER A 222 1.42 -16.99 11.28
CA SER A 222 1.17 -15.67 11.87
C SER A 222 0.64 -14.65 10.86
N CYS A 223 -0.06 -13.65 11.37
CA CYS A 223 -0.59 -12.50 10.64
C CYS A 223 -0.32 -11.22 11.43
N HIS A 224 -0.26 -10.08 10.75
CA HIS A 224 -0.31 -8.79 11.42
C HIS A 224 -1.75 -8.41 11.73
N ILE A 225 -1.93 -7.87 12.92
CA ILE A 225 -3.20 -7.39 13.45
C ILE A 225 -3.02 -5.96 13.91
N LEU A 226 -3.95 -5.11 13.50
CA LEU A 226 -4.19 -3.80 14.08
C LEU A 226 -5.28 -3.94 15.12
N TRP A 227 -4.98 -3.52 16.34
CA TRP A 227 -5.91 -3.53 17.46
C TRP A 227 -6.65 -2.21 17.56
N MET A 228 -7.76 -2.21 18.30
CA MET A 228 -8.65 -1.06 18.43
C MET A 228 -7.97 0.16 19.06
N ASP A 229 -6.97 -0.01 19.93
CA ASP A 229 -6.15 1.09 20.47
C ASP A 229 -5.10 1.64 19.48
N GLY A 230 -5.00 1.05 18.29
CA GLY A 230 -4.12 1.47 17.21
C GLY A 230 -2.72 0.89 17.21
N HIS A 231 -2.38 -0.02 18.14
CA HIS A 231 -1.11 -0.76 18.03
C HIS A 231 -1.22 -1.86 16.96
N VAL A 232 -0.09 -2.19 16.34
CA VAL A 232 0.00 -3.28 15.36
C VAL A 232 0.96 -4.32 15.90
N SER A 233 0.58 -5.59 15.82
CA SER A 233 1.42 -6.68 16.30
C SER A 233 1.37 -7.88 15.35
N LEU A 234 2.46 -8.64 15.31
CA LEU A 234 2.50 -9.95 14.65
C LEU A 234 1.98 -11.01 15.62
N VAL A 235 0.85 -11.63 15.30
CA VAL A 235 0.18 -12.62 16.16
C VAL A 235 0.20 -13.99 15.50
N ARG A 236 0.43 -15.04 16.30
CA ARG A 236 0.35 -16.42 15.83
C ARG A 236 -1.11 -16.89 15.81
N LYS A 237 -1.47 -17.75 14.84
CA LYS A 237 -2.79 -18.41 14.76
C LYS A 237 -3.23 -18.97 16.11
N SER A 238 -2.34 -19.68 16.79
CA SER A 238 -2.63 -20.35 18.07
C SER A 238 -2.83 -19.42 19.27
N LYS A 239 -2.64 -18.11 19.10
CA LYS A 239 -2.81 -17.10 20.15
C LYS A 239 -4.07 -16.27 19.98
N LEU A 240 -4.73 -16.36 18.84
CA LEU A 240 -6.00 -15.68 18.59
C LEU A 240 -7.15 -16.51 19.14
N THR A 241 -8.09 -15.84 19.79
CA THR A 241 -9.34 -16.42 20.29
C THR A 241 -10.52 -15.66 19.71
N LEU A 242 -11.73 -16.25 19.79
CA LEU A 242 -12.93 -15.58 19.28
C LEU A 242 -13.21 -14.28 20.04
N GLU A 243 -12.84 -14.23 21.32
CA GLU A 243 -12.97 -13.05 22.18
C GLU A 243 -12.16 -11.85 21.65
N ASP A 244 -11.07 -12.08 20.91
CA ASP A 244 -10.31 -10.98 20.30
C ASP A 244 -11.11 -10.27 19.18
N PHE A 245 -12.16 -10.92 18.66
CA PHE A 245 -12.96 -10.44 17.54
C PHE A 245 -14.38 -10.06 17.92
N LEU A 246 -14.97 -10.73 18.91
CA LEU A 246 -16.35 -10.52 19.32
C LEU A 246 -16.52 -9.28 20.22
N PHE A 247 -17.72 -8.71 20.14
CA PHE A 247 -18.20 -7.61 20.95
C PHE A 247 -19.37 -8.13 21.80
N ASP A 248 -19.08 -8.80 22.92
CA ASP A 248 -20.06 -9.25 23.91
C ASP A 248 -19.77 -8.65 25.30
#